data_AF-A0A2W2GGP5-F1
#
_entry.id   AF-A0A2W2GGP5-F1
#
_cell.length_a   1.000
_cell.length_b   1.000
_cell.length_c   1.000
_cell.angle_alpha   90.00
_cell.angle_beta   90.00
_cell.angle_gamma   90.00
#
_symmetry.space_group_name_H-M   'P 1'
#
loop_
_entity.id
_entity.type
_entity.pdbx_description
1 polymer ?
#
loop_
_entity_poly.entity_id
_entity_poly.type
_entity_poly.pdbx_seq_one_letter_code
_entity_poly.pdbx_strand_id
1 'polypeptide(L)' 'MGTELRFHTTGGETPRLFAIYRVTSGTPDLRTGRDLVAVVPGAKSATWTDPAKVRGATYHVTALDAANRQSPLSSGRRPR' A
#
# COMPACT_ATOMS: atom_id res chain seq x y z
N MET A 1 17.96 -1.18 -8.04
CA MET A 1 16.79 -1.74 -8.75
C MET A 1 15.82 -2.29 -7.71
N GLY A 2 14.88 -1.45 -7.24
CA GLY A 2 13.88 -1.80 -6.22
C GLY A 2 12.66 -2.49 -6.81
N THR A 3 11.61 -2.64 -6.02
CA THR A 3 10.38 -3.31 -6.44
C THR A 3 9.27 -2.32 -6.71
N GLU A 4 8.86 -2.17 -7.98
CA GLU A 4 7.82 -1.23 -8.38
C GLU A 4 6.41 -1.78 -8.11
N LEU A 5 5.62 -0.99 -7.39
CA LEU A 5 4.19 -1.16 -7.21
C LEU A 5 3.46 -0.06 -7.95
N ARG A 6 2.49 -0.48 -8.76
CA ARG A 6 1.50 0.40 -9.37
C ARG A 6 0.13 0.07 -8.80
N PHE A 7 -0.59 1.08 -8.34
CA PHE A 7 -1.94 0.95 -7.80
C PHE A 7 -2.83 2.09 -8.28
N HIS A 8 -4.13 1.79 -8.36
CA HIS A 8 -5.17 2.70 -8.82
C HIS A 8 -6.35 2.63 -7.86
N THR A 9 -7.04 3.75 -7.68
CA THR A 9 -8.26 3.81 -6.87
C THR A 9 -9.45 3.37 -7.69
N THR A 10 -10.29 2.51 -7.10
CA THR A 10 -11.55 2.06 -7.71
C THR A 10 -12.75 2.92 -7.27
N GLY A 11 -12.59 3.75 -6.24
CA GLY A 11 -13.62 4.69 -5.75
C GLY A 11 -13.73 5.96 -6.59
N GLY A 12 -14.89 6.63 -6.50
CA GLY A 12 -15.18 7.86 -7.24
C GLY A 12 -14.37 9.08 -6.77
N GLU A 13 -13.97 9.11 -5.50
CA GLU A 13 -13.16 10.17 -4.91
C GLU A 13 -11.67 9.81 -4.90
N THR A 14 -10.83 10.83 -5.09
CA THR A 14 -9.38 10.66 -4.98
C THR A 14 -9.00 10.65 -3.50
N PRO A 15 -8.30 9.62 -3.01
CA PRO A 15 -7.89 9.58 -1.61
C PRO A 15 -6.85 10.66 -1.34
N ARG A 16 -6.69 11.02 -0.07
CA ARG A 16 -5.67 11.97 0.36
C ARG A 16 -4.30 11.32 0.43
N LEU A 17 -4.24 10.07 0.90
CA LEU A 17 -3.01 9.31 1.06
C LEU A 17 -3.23 7.85 0.69
N PHE A 18 -2.12 7.16 0.40
CA PHE A 18 -2.06 5.70 0.39
C PHE A 18 -1.09 5.22 1.47
N ALA A 19 -1.50 4.21 2.23
CA ALA A 19 -0.62 3.47 3.12
C ALA A 19 -0.25 2.14 2.48
N ILE A 20 1.05 1.86 2.43
CA ILE A 20 1.63 0.67 1.80
C ILE A 20 2.19 -0.22 2.91
N TYR A 21 1.69 -1.44 2.98
CA TYR A 21 2.12 -2.47 3.91
C TYR A 21 2.92 -3.54 3.19
N ARG A 22 3.95 -4.07 3.84
CA ARG A 22 4.80 -5.14 3.33
C ARG A 22 4.85 -6.29 4.32
N VAL A 23 4.37 -7.46 3.91
CA VAL A 23 4.37 -8.68 4.73
C VAL A 23 5.14 -9.80 4.06
N THR A 24 5.88 -10.58 4.84
CA THR A 24 6.54 -11.80 4.37
C THR A 24 5.72 -13.06 4.68
N SER A 25 4.75 -12.97 5.58
CA SER A 25 3.86 -14.05 5.98
C SER A 25 2.59 -13.51 6.63
N GLY A 26 1.44 -14.13 6.37
CA GLY A 26 0.17 -13.78 7.01
C GLY A 26 -0.47 -12.49 6.47
N THR A 27 -1.37 -11.91 7.25
CA THR A 27 -2.08 -10.66 6.95
C THR A 27 -1.38 -9.46 7.60
N PRO A 28 -1.39 -8.27 6.96
CA PRO A 28 -0.76 -7.07 7.51
C PRO A 28 -1.39 -6.61 8.83
N ASP A 29 -0.55 -6.23 9.79
CA ASP A 29 -0.97 -5.59 11.04
C ASP A 29 -1.20 -4.09 10.84
N LEU A 30 -2.48 -3.73 10.68
CA LEU A 30 -2.92 -2.35 10.52
C LEU A 30 -2.96 -1.56 11.83
N ARG A 31 -2.93 -2.24 12.98
CA ARG A 31 -3.14 -1.61 14.29
C ARG A 31 -1.83 -1.09 14.85
N THR A 32 -0.76 -1.87 14.73
CA THR A 32 0.56 -1.47 15.25
C THR A 32 1.39 -0.73 14.22
N GLY A 33 1.05 -0.85 12.93
CA GLY A 33 1.82 -0.27 11.85
C GLY A 33 3.17 -0.97 11.62
N ARG A 34 3.41 -2.14 12.24
CA ARG A 34 4.66 -2.90 12.09
C ARG A 34 5.00 -3.20 10.63
N ASP A 35 3.98 -3.44 9.82
CA ASP A 35 4.16 -3.78 8.40
C ASP A 35 4.08 -2.54 7.49
N LEU A 36 3.84 -1.35 8.04
CA LEU A 36 3.75 -0.10 7.27
C LEU A 36 5.16 0.31 6.81
N VAL A 37 5.36 0.41 5.50
CA VAL A 37 6.66 0.76 4.90
C VAL A 37 6.67 2.12 4.22
N ALA A 38 5.50 2.63 3.84
CA ALA A 38 5.38 3.95 3.24
C ALA A 38 3.98 4.53 3.39
N VAL A 39 3.94 5.86 3.44
CA VAL A 39 2.73 6.67 3.21
C VAL A 39 3.04 7.63 2.08
N VAL A 40 2.23 7.60 1.02
CA VAL A 40 2.46 8.42 -0.18
C VAL A 40 1.22 9.27 -0.50
N PRO A 41 1.38 10.40 -1.20
CA PRO A 41 0.25 11.21 -1.66
C PRO A 41 -0.77 10.38 -2.44
N GLY A 42 -2.05 10.61 -2.16
CA GLY A 42 -3.15 10.00 -2.87
C GLY A 42 -3.30 10.58 -4.28
N ALA A 43 -3.63 9.72 -5.22
CA ALA A 43 -3.86 10.04 -6.62
C ALA A 43 -4.76 8.96 -7.21
N LYS A 44 -5.43 9.23 -8.35
CA LYS A 44 -6.19 8.18 -9.05
C LYS A 44 -5.35 6.97 -9.42
N SER A 45 -4.09 7.22 -9.76
CA SER A 45 -3.06 6.23 -10.05
C SER A 45 -1.74 6.68 -9.45
N ALA A 46 -1.02 5.77 -8.82
CA ALA A 46 0.27 6.05 -8.23
C ALA A 46 1.24 4.88 -8.43
N THR A 47 2.51 5.23 -8.47
CA THR A 47 3.64 4.31 -8.52
C THR A 47 4.53 4.56 -7.32
N TRP A 48 4.93 3.49 -6.64
CA TRP A 48 5.91 3.53 -5.56
C TRP A 48 6.90 2.40 -5.73
N THR A 49 8.17 2.65 -5.40
CA THR A 49 9.23 1.64 -5.47
C THR A 49 9.72 1.31 -4.07
N ASP A 50 9.67 0.04 -3.66
CA ASP A 50 10.27 -0.41 -2.40
C ASP A 50 11.80 -0.31 -2.50
N PRO A 51 12.46 0.55 -1.70
CA PRO A 51 13.91 0.66 -1.70
C PRO A 51 14.60 -0.59 -1.12
N ALA A 52 13.93 -1.35 -0.24
CA ALA A 52 14.55 -2.47 0.49
C ALA A 52 14.47 -3.82 -0.24
N LYS A 53 13.66 -3.92 -1.31
CA LYS A 53 13.62 -5.07 -2.23
C LYS A 53 13.51 -6.44 -1.51
N VAL A 54 12.54 -6.57 -0.60
CA VAL A 54 12.37 -7.80 0.18
C VAL A 54 11.77 -8.91 -0.69
N ARG A 55 12.54 -9.98 -0.90
CA ARG A 55 12.11 -11.14 -1.69
C ARG A 55 10.98 -11.90 -0.98
N GLY A 56 9.97 -12.31 -1.74
CA GLY A 56 8.82 -13.06 -1.22
C GLY A 56 7.79 -12.20 -0.48
N ALA A 57 8.02 -10.88 -0.39
CA ALA A 57 7.06 -9.98 0.22
C ALA A 57 5.78 -9.86 -0.61
N THR A 58 4.66 -9.78 0.09
CA THR A 58 3.36 -9.39 -0.45
C THR A 58 3.06 -7.99 0.04
N TYR A 59 2.61 -7.13 -0.88
CA TYR A 59 2.32 -5.74 -0.57
C TYR A 59 0.83 -5.49 -0.60
N HIS A 60 0.33 -4.80 0.43
CA HIS A 60 -1.05 -4.37 0.50
C HIS A 60 -1.11 -2.84 0.51
N VAL A 61 -2.17 -2.30 -0.08
CA VAL A 61 -2.39 -0.86 -0.16
C VAL A 61 -3.78 -0.57 0.38
N THR A 62 -3.90 0.47 1.20
CA THR A 62 -5.18 1.06 1.59
C THR A 62 -5.17 2.54 1.25
N ALA A 63 -6.34 3.05 0.87
CA ALA A 63 -6.58 4.46 0.67
C ALA A 63 -7.03 5.11 1.99
N LEU A 64 -6.56 6.33 2.23
CA LEU A 64 -6.91 7.16 3.38
C LEU A 64 -7.61 8.42 2.90
N ASP A 65 -8.79 8.70 3.45
CA ASP A 65 -9.51 9.95 3.21
C ASP A 65 -8.97 11.10 4.07
N ALA A 66 -9.57 12.29 3.95
CA ALA A 66 -9.14 13.47 4.72
C ALA A 66 -9.38 13.33 6.23
N ALA A 67 -10.25 12.43 6.66
CA ALA A 67 -10.53 12.09 8.05
C ALA A 67 -9.73 10.86 8.54
N ASN A 68 -8.73 10.41 7.77
CA ASN A 68 -7.90 9.23 8.02
C ASN A 68 -8.67 7.91 8.11
N ARG A 69 -9.84 7.82 7.48
CA ARG A 69 -10.57 6.55 7.38
C ARG A 69 -9.91 5.68 6.31
N GLN A 70 -9.69 4.42 6.65
CA GLN A 70 -9.10 3.43 5.76
C GLN A 70 -10.15 2.77 4.89
N SER A 71 -9.85 2.62 3.60
CA SER A 71 -10.58 1.69 2.74
C SER A 71 -10.27 0.24 3.11
N PRO A 72 -11.06 -0.74 2.63
CA PRO A 72 -10.63 -2.13 2.62
C PRO A 72 -9.24 -2.28 2.00
N LEU A 73 -8.47 -3.23 2.53
CA LEU A 73 -7.16 -3.61 2.01
C LEU A 73 -7.27 -4.14 0.58
N SER A 74 -6.28 -3.81 -0.25
CA SER A 74 -6.12 -4.49 -1.53
C SER A 74 -5.84 -5.98 -1.33
N SER A 75 -6.16 -6.79 -2.35
CA SER A 75 -6.00 -8.25 -2.38
C SER A 75 -4.55 -8.75 -2.23
N GLY A 76 -3.58 -7.85 -2.07
CA GLY A 76 -2.17 -8.17 -1.95
C GLY A 76 -1.54 -8.38 -3.32
N ARG A 77 -0.39 -7.73 -3.56
CA ARG A 77 0.38 -7.89 -4.78
C ARG A 77 1.74 -8.47 -4.45
N ARG A 78 2.09 -9.57 -5.13
CA ARG A 78 3.45 -10.09 -5.19
C ARG A 78 4.12 -9.57 -6.47
N PRO A 79 5.16 -8.75 -6.35
CA PRO A 79 5.93 -8.29 -7.49
C PRO A 79 6.68 -9.48 -8.08
N ARG A 80 6.70 -9.57 -9.41
CA ARG A 80 7.45 -10.60 -10.14
C ARG A 80 8.94 -10.27 -10.14
#